data_AF-A0A6B1IG13-F1
#
_entry.id   AF-A0A6B1IG13-F1
#
_cell.length_a   1.000
_cell.length_b   1.000
_cell.length_c   1.000
_cell.angle_alpha   90.00
_cell.angle_beta   90.00
_cell.angle_gamma   90.00
#
_symmetry.space_group_name_H-M   'P 1'
#
loop_
_entity.id
_entity.type
_entity.pdbx_description
1 polymer ?
#
loop_
_entity_poly.entity_id
_entity_poly.type
_entity_poly.pdbx_seq_one_letter_code
_entity_poly.pdbx_strand_id
1 'polypeptide(L)'
;DYTLGGMNGFVLAFTNGMMAPNAGIDASNAGHDSLIMYPASPHKTAETLRRRIFLDTGILVGVILADSRLMPGRVGTVGVAVACAGLSPVIDMRGRSDLDGKPLKVTFQAVADSMASAGNYIMGEGSQSTPYVVVRGSNIVTGGYTMPDDSMYVDPTQCIYRRSLSRS
;
A
#
# COMPACT_ATOMS: atom_id res chain seq x y z
N ASP A 1 2.25 16.70 -9.65
CA ASP A 1 2.42 16.77 -8.18
C ASP A 1 1.99 18.14 -7.67
N TYR A 2 1.32 18.20 -6.54
CA TYR A 2 0.96 19.46 -5.87
C TYR A 2 0.94 19.25 -4.35
N THR A 3 1.26 20.31 -3.61
CA THR A 3 1.35 20.33 -2.14
C THR A 3 0.02 20.73 -1.54
N LEU A 4 -0.51 19.94 -0.60
CA LEU A 4 -1.79 20.18 0.08
C LEU A 4 -1.66 21.01 1.37
N GLY A 5 -0.48 21.02 1.98
CA GLY A 5 -0.20 21.70 3.26
C GLY A 5 0.97 21.05 3.99
N GLY A 6 1.47 21.69 5.05
CA GLY A 6 2.58 21.15 5.84
C GLY A 6 2.62 21.66 7.28
N MET A 7 3.26 20.88 8.16
CA MET A 7 3.69 21.28 9.50
C MET A 7 5.22 21.21 9.54
N ASN A 8 5.87 21.85 10.52
CA ASN A 8 7.34 21.83 10.61
C ASN A 8 7.87 20.38 10.53
N GLY A 9 8.57 20.05 9.43
CA GLY A 9 9.12 18.72 9.15
C GLY A 9 8.33 17.79 8.21
N PHE A 10 7.09 18.12 7.82
CA PHE A 10 6.27 17.26 6.95
C PHE A 10 5.45 18.06 5.93
N VAL A 11 5.56 17.70 4.66
CA VAL A 11 4.75 18.26 3.55
C VAL A 11 3.83 17.17 3.01
N LEU A 12 2.51 17.37 3.01
CA LEU A 12 1.60 16.43 2.40
C LEU A 12 1.53 16.69 0.89
N ALA A 13 1.97 15.71 0.09
CA ALA A 13 1.99 15.79 -1.37
C ALA A 13 1.07 14.73 -1.99
N PHE A 14 0.55 15.03 -3.17
CA PHE A 14 -0.09 14.03 -4.03
C PHE A 14 0.92 13.60 -5.11
N THR A 15 1.34 12.33 -5.09
CA THR A 15 2.31 11.74 -6.03
C THR A 15 1.89 10.31 -6.37
N ASN A 16 2.15 9.85 -7.60
CA ASN A 16 1.81 8.49 -8.07
C ASN A 16 0.38 8.01 -7.73
N GLY A 17 -0.61 8.90 -7.77
CA GLY A 17 -2.01 8.55 -7.48
C GLY A 17 -2.39 8.49 -5.99
N MET A 18 -1.46 8.74 -5.06
CA MET A 18 -1.69 8.64 -3.62
C MET A 18 -1.28 9.90 -2.84
N MET A 19 -1.92 10.14 -1.70
CA MET A 19 -1.44 11.11 -0.72
C MET A 19 -0.30 10.52 0.09
N ALA A 20 0.87 11.13 0.03
CA ALA A 20 2.06 10.71 0.75
C ALA A 20 2.70 11.90 1.51
N PRO A 21 3.07 11.75 2.79
CA PRO A 21 3.96 12.69 3.45
C PRO A 21 5.30 12.72 2.71
N ASN A 22 5.87 13.92 2.52
CA ASN A 22 7.14 14.19 1.84
C ASN A 22 7.25 13.54 0.44
N ALA A 23 6.13 13.36 -0.27
CA ALA A 23 6.06 12.64 -1.55
C ALA A 23 6.60 11.19 -1.50
N GLY A 24 6.59 10.56 -0.31
CA GLY A 24 7.12 9.20 -0.15
C GLY A 24 8.65 9.13 -0.09
N ILE A 25 9.30 10.26 0.13
CA ILE A 25 10.73 10.34 0.38
C ILE A 25 10.96 10.11 1.86
N ASP A 26 11.64 9.01 2.19
CA ASP A 26 12.07 8.72 3.55
C ASP A 26 13.55 9.08 3.74
N ALA A 27 13.84 9.80 4.83
CA ALA A 27 15.20 10.13 5.28
C ALA A 27 15.61 9.24 6.47
N SER A 28 14.68 8.50 7.06
CA SER A 28 14.96 7.56 8.13
C SER A 28 15.64 6.31 7.54
N ASN A 29 16.70 5.82 8.19
CA ASN A 29 17.45 4.61 7.78
C ASN A 29 18.24 4.65 6.43
N ALA A 30 18.37 5.81 5.77
CA ALA A 30 19.09 5.92 4.50
C ALA A 30 20.63 5.98 4.63
N GLY A 31 21.17 6.08 5.85
CA GLY A 31 22.57 6.50 6.07
C GLY A 31 22.71 8.02 5.98
N HIS A 32 23.77 8.60 6.56
CA HIS A 32 23.99 10.04 6.53
C HIS A 32 23.99 10.56 5.07
N ASP A 33 23.21 11.63 4.83
CA ASP A 33 23.06 12.37 3.56
C ASP A 33 22.42 11.64 2.37
N SER A 34 21.68 10.55 2.59
CA SER A 34 20.92 9.87 1.52
C SER A 34 19.40 9.96 1.73
N LEU A 35 18.66 9.95 0.62
CA LEU A 35 17.18 9.93 0.59
C LEU A 35 16.72 8.66 -0.11
N ILE A 36 15.80 7.90 0.49
CA ILE A 36 15.19 6.74 -0.14
C ILE A 36 13.95 7.21 -0.89
N MET A 37 14.01 7.14 -2.22
CA MET A 37 12.84 7.36 -3.08
C MET A 37 12.13 6.04 -3.32
N TYR A 38 10.81 6.08 -3.52
CA TYR A 38 10.11 4.93 -4.08
C TYR A 38 10.73 4.49 -5.41
N PRO A 39 10.70 3.18 -5.72
CA PRO A 39 11.09 2.71 -7.04
C PRO A 39 10.29 3.44 -8.12
N ALA A 40 10.95 3.81 -9.23
CA ALA A 40 10.29 4.48 -10.36
C ALA A 40 9.14 3.66 -10.98
N SER A 41 9.09 2.35 -10.71
CA SER A 41 7.97 1.47 -11.06
C SER A 41 7.81 0.39 -9.98
N PRO A 42 7.08 0.68 -8.89
CA PRO A 42 7.02 -0.22 -7.74
C PRO A 42 6.27 -1.53 -8.08
N HIS A 43 5.25 -1.48 -8.94
CA HIS A 43 4.56 -2.67 -9.47
C HIS A 43 5.48 -3.57 -10.29
N LYS A 44 6.34 -3.00 -11.16
CA LYS A 44 7.35 -3.78 -11.91
C LYS A 44 8.38 -4.42 -10.97
N THR A 45 8.74 -3.73 -9.90
CA THR A 45 9.65 -4.25 -8.88
C THR A 45 9.03 -5.45 -8.16
N ALA A 46 7.77 -5.34 -7.73
CA ALA A 46 7.02 -6.44 -7.13
C ALA A 46 6.90 -7.66 -8.05
N GLU A 47 6.61 -7.44 -9.34
CA GLU A 47 6.51 -8.51 -10.34
C GLU A 47 7.88 -9.17 -10.62
N THR A 48 8.97 -8.39 -10.63
CA THR A 48 10.33 -8.92 -10.78
C THR A 48 10.70 -9.83 -9.61
N LEU A 49 10.41 -9.41 -8.37
CA LEU A 49 10.62 -10.23 -7.17
C LEU A 49 9.79 -11.51 -7.21
N ARG A 50 8.50 -11.39 -7.56
CA ARG A 50 7.61 -12.55 -7.72
C ARG A 50 8.16 -13.56 -8.72
N ARG A 51 8.59 -13.10 -9.90
CA ARG A 51 9.20 -13.97 -10.93
C ARG A 51 10.47 -14.62 -10.42
N ARG A 52 11.32 -13.88 -9.72
CA ARG A 52 12.55 -14.42 -9.16
C ARG A 52 12.27 -15.52 -8.14
N ILE A 53 11.33 -15.29 -7.21
CA ILE A 53 10.89 -16.30 -6.23
C ILE A 53 10.37 -17.55 -6.95
N PHE A 54 9.56 -17.37 -8.00
CA PHE A 54 9.06 -18.51 -8.77
C PHE A 54 10.19 -19.27 -9.48
N LEU A 55 11.15 -18.59 -10.10
CA LEU A 55 12.28 -19.24 -10.76
C LEU A 55 13.19 -19.99 -9.78
N ASP A 56 13.40 -19.45 -8.59
CA ASP A 56 14.28 -20.03 -7.59
C ASP A 56 13.61 -21.17 -6.78
N THR A 57 12.28 -21.13 -6.61
CA THR A 57 11.56 -22.04 -5.68
C THR A 57 10.48 -22.89 -6.34
N GLY A 58 10.02 -22.55 -7.54
CA GLY A 58 8.85 -23.15 -8.19
C GLY A 58 7.50 -22.77 -7.56
N ILE A 59 7.49 -21.90 -6.54
CA ILE A 59 6.27 -21.53 -5.80
C ILE A 59 5.68 -20.25 -6.37
N LEU A 60 4.38 -20.27 -6.68
CA LEU A 60 3.61 -19.07 -7.03
C LEU A 60 3.24 -18.32 -5.77
N VAL A 61 3.74 -17.08 -5.66
CA VAL A 61 3.46 -16.19 -4.52
C VAL A 61 2.84 -14.88 -4.98
N GLY A 62 2.13 -14.24 -4.05
CA GLY A 62 1.84 -12.81 -4.13
C GLY A 62 2.94 -12.02 -3.42
N VAL A 63 3.30 -10.86 -3.95
CA VAL A 63 4.28 -9.94 -3.37
C VAL A 63 3.59 -8.60 -3.09
N ILE A 64 3.82 -8.05 -1.90
CA ILE A 64 3.36 -6.72 -1.50
C ILE A 64 4.60 -5.93 -1.07
N LEU A 65 4.80 -4.76 -1.68
CA LEU A 65 5.74 -3.76 -1.21
C LEU A 65 4.96 -2.83 -0.28
N ALA A 66 5.38 -2.76 0.98
CA ALA A 66 4.73 -1.98 2.01
C ALA A 66 5.62 -0.81 2.43
N ASP A 67 4.98 0.27 2.88
CA ASP A 67 5.64 1.41 3.51
C ASP A 67 4.74 1.97 4.62
N SER A 68 5.32 2.60 5.64
CA SER A 68 4.56 3.10 6.78
C SER A 68 4.05 4.53 6.54
N ARG A 69 2.81 4.80 6.97
CA ARG A 69 2.16 6.10 6.79
C ARG A 69 1.35 6.54 7.99
N LEU A 70 1.23 7.85 8.14
CA LEU A 70 0.31 8.48 9.08
C LEU A 70 -1.14 8.42 8.55
N MET A 71 -2.08 8.16 9.45
CA MET A 71 -3.50 8.15 9.14
C MET A 71 -4.20 9.43 9.64
N PRO A 72 -5.07 10.06 8.84
CA PRO A 72 -5.80 11.24 9.28
C PRO A 72 -6.54 11.02 10.61
N GLY A 73 -6.25 11.88 11.59
CA GLY A 73 -6.91 11.86 12.90
C GLY A 73 -6.47 10.74 13.85
N ARG A 74 -5.37 10.03 13.57
CA ARG A 74 -4.83 9.00 14.48
C ARG A 74 -3.39 9.27 14.87
N VAL A 75 -3.03 8.88 16.09
CA VAL A 75 -1.65 8.88 16.57
C VAL A 75 -1.00 7.55 16.15
N GLY A 76 0.17 7.64 15.50
CA GLY A 76 0.96 6.49 15.05
C GLY A 76 0.93 6.23 13.53
N THR A 77 1.83 5.35 13.09
CA THR A 77 1.96 4.89 11.69
C THR A 77 1.34 3.51 11.49
N VAL A 78 0.93 3.22 10.26
CA VAL A 78 0.50 1.89 9.82
C VAL A 78 1.11 1.57 8.47
N GLY A 79 1.32 0.28 8.19
CA GLY A 79 1.78 -0.16 6.88
C GLY A 79 0.69 -0.03 5.82
N VAL A 80 1.04 0.52 4.66
CA VAL A 80 0.19 0.68 3.48
C VAL A 80 0.88 0.00 2.30
N ALA A 81 0.11 -0.63 1.42
CA ALA A 81 0.65 -1.24 0.21
C ALA A 81 1.01 -0.15 -0.80
N VAL A 82 2.30 -0.07 -1.15
CA VAL A 82 2.80 0.81 -2.21
C VAL A 82 2.61 0.16 -3.58
N ALA A 83 2.86 -1.15 -3.67
CA ALA A 83 2.64 -1.94 -4.86
C ALA A 83 2.38 -3.41 -4.51
N CYS A 84 1.75 -4.14 -5.42
CA CYS A 84 1.59 -5.58 -5.31
C CYS A 84 1.71 -6.29 -6.66
N ALA A 85 2.04 -7.57 -6.63
CA ALA A 85 2.06 -8.45 -7.80
C ALA A 85 1.55 -9.85 -7.43
N GLY A 86 0.84 -10.51 -8.36
CA GLY A 86 0.38 -11.89 -8.19
C GLY A 86 -0.78 -12.10 -7.21
N LEU A 87 -1.47 -11.04 -6.81
CA LEU A 87 -2.67 -11.07 -5.96
C LEU A 87 -3.62 -9.92 -6.33
N SER A 88 -4.90 -10.05 -5.95
CA SER A 88 -5.86 -8.94 -6.05
C SER A 88 -5.71 -8.01 -4.85
N PRO A 89 -5.36 -6.73 -5.03
CA PRO A 89 -5.16 -5.83 -3.89
C PRO A 89 -6.46 -5.47 -3.19
N VAL A 90 -7.56 -5.52 -3.94
CA VAL A 90 -8.91 -5.21 -3.47
C VAL A 90 -9.83 -6.38 -3.82
N ILE A 91 -10.74 -6.72 -2.91
CA ILE A 91 -11.84 -7.64 -3.18
C ILE A 91 -13.14 -6.85 -3.23
N ASP A 92 -13.87 -6.99 -4.35
CA ASP A 92 -15.22 -6.46 -4.47
C ASP A 92 -16.19 -7.35 -3.70
N MET A 93 -16.70 -6.84 -2.58
CA MET A 93 -17.68 -7.53 -1.75
C MET A 93 -19.10 -7.12 -2.08
N ARG A 94 -19.32 -6.21 -3.05
CA ARG A 94 -20.66 -5.76 -3.43
C ARG A 94 -21.51 -6.93 -3.92
N GLY A 95 -22.77 -6.95 -3.51
CA GLY A 95 -23.70 -8.03 -3.87
C GLY A 95 -23.53 -9.33 -3.07
N ARG A 96 -22.50 -9.45 -2.22
CA ARG A 96 -22.46 -10.51 -1.20
C ARG A 96 -23.43 -10.16 -0.08
N SER A 97 -24.05 -11.18 0.51
CA SER A 97 -24.95 -11.00 1.66
C SER A 97 -24.16 -10.79 2.95
N ASP A 98 -24.63 -9.88 3.78
CA ASP A 98 -24.23 -9.81 5.19
C ASP A 98 -24.91 -10.92 6.02
N LEU A 99 -24.66 -10.91 7.33
CA LEU A 99 -25.24 -11.89 8.27
C LEU A 99 -26.77 -11.85 8.32
N ASP A 100 -27.39 -10.73 7.92
CA ASP A 100 -28.83 -10.53 7.90
C ASP A 100 -29.42 -10.74 6.48
N GLY A 101 -28.62 -11.26 5.54
CA GLY A 101 -29.03 -11.50 4.15
C GLY A 101 -29.12 -10.25 3.27
N LYS A 102 -28.75 -9.06 3.77
CA LYS A 102 -28.78 -7.82 2.98
C LYS A 102 -27.54 -7.74 2.09
N PRO A 103 -27.66 -7.27 0.84
CA PRO A 103 -26.52 -7.11 -0.03
C PRO A 103 -25.62 -5.98 0.46
N LEU A 104 -24.31 -6.25 0.52
CA LEU A 104 -23.29 -5.24 0.74
C LEU A 104 -23.32 -4.24 -0.43
N LYS A 105 -23.54 -2.96 -0.11
CA LYS A 105 -23.77 -1.91 -1.13
C LYS A 105 -22.48 -1.22 -1.58
N VAL A 106 -21.51 -1.07 -0.68
CA VAL A 106 -20.29 -0.27 -0.91
C VAL A 106 -19.16 -0.87 -0.06
N THR A 107 -18.63 -2.01 -0.46
CA THR A 107 -17.55 -2.63 0.31
C THR A 107 -16.52 -3.19 -0.64
N PHE A 108 -15.46 -2.40 -0.83
CA PHE A 108 -14.20 -2.88 -1.35
C PHE A 108 -13.32 -3.19 -0.16
N GLN A 109 -12.85 -4.43 -0.06
CA GLN A 109 -11.92 -4.82 0.99
C GLN A 109 -10.49 -4.62 0.50
N ALA A 110 -9.75 -3.70 1.10
CA ALA A 110 -8.34 -3.43 0.79
C ALA A 110 -7.43 -4.51 1.39
N VAL A 111 -7.35 -5.65 0.72
CA VAL A 111 -6.62 -6.83 1.18
C VAL A 111 -5.12 -6.57 1.21
N ALA A 112 -4.56 -5.91 0.19
CA ALA A 112 -3.13 -5.58 0.16
C ALA A 112 -2.74 -4.69 1.35
N ASP A 113 -3.49 -3.62 1.61
CA ASP A 113 -3.25 -2.73 2.76
C ASP A 113 -3.41 -3.45 4.10
N SER A 114 -4.40 -4.34 4.21
CA SER A 114 -4.61 -5.12 5.43
C SER A 114 -3.39 -6.01 5.75
N MET A 115 -2.82 -6.66 4.73
CA MET A 115 -1.61 -7.48 4.87
C MET A 115 -0.37 -6.63 5.09
N ALA A 116 -0.26 -5.47 4.42
CA ALA A 116 0.83 -4.53 4.62
C ALA A 116 0.85 -4.00 6.05
N SER A 117 -0.30 -3.61 6.60
CA SER A 117 -0.44 -3.17 8.00
C SER A 117 -0.01 -4.26 8.99
N ALA A 118 -0.49 -5.49 8.82
CA ALA A 118 -0.11 -6.61 9.68
C ALA A 118 1.40 -6.92 9.57
N GLY A 119 1.93 -6.93 8.35
CA GLY A 119 3.35 -7.19 8.10
C GLY A 119 4.25 -6.10 8.68
N ASN A 120 3.88 -4.83 8.52
CA ASN A 120 4.62 -3.68 9.05
C ASN A 120 4.74 -3.73 10.57
N TYR A 121 3.69 -4.12 11.28
CA TYR A 121 3.75 -4.33 12.73
C TYR A 121 4.79 -5.39 13.13
N ILE A 122 4.92 -6.48 12.35
CA ILE A 122 5.89 -7.55 12.61
C ILE A 122 7.31 -7.14 12.19
N MET A 123 7.47 -6.44 11.06
CA MET A 123 8.76 -5.93 10.60
C MET A 123 9.36 -4.92 11.59
N GLY A 124 8.51 -4.16 12.27
CA GLY A 124 8.91 -3.06 13.13
C GLY A 124 9.31 -1.82 12.34
N GLU A 125 9.41 -0.69 13.04
CA GLU A 125 9.64 0.66 12.44
C GLU A 125 11.04 1.21 12.77
N GLY A 126 11.91 0.42 13.40
CA GLY A 126 13.19 0.86 13.93
C GLY A 126 14.34 -0.09 13.57
N SER A 127 15.15 -0.44 14.56
CA SER A 127 16.37 -1.25 14.37
C SER A 127 16.13 -2.76 14.30
N GLN A 128 14.89 -3.22 14.14
CA GLN A 128 14.55 -4.63 14.12
C GLN A 128 15.12 -5.37 12.90
N SER A 129 15.58 -4.65 11.87
CA SER A 129 16.27 -5.18 10.68
C SER A 129 15.56 -6.39 10.05
N THR A 130 14.23 -6.40 10.07
CA THR A 130 13.38 -7.45 9.49
C THR A 130 12.72 -6.90 8.22
N PRO A 131 13.35 -7.03 7.04
CA PRO A 131 12.92 -6.31 5.83
C PRO A 131 11.75 -6.98 5.09
N TYR A 132 11.33 -8.18 5.49
CA TYR A 132 10.19 -8.87 4.89
C TYR A 132 9.53 -9.83 5.88
N VAL A 133 8.28 -10.16 5.60
CA VAL A 133 7.49 -11.16 6.31
C VAL A 133 6.80 -12.10 5.33
N VAL A 134 6.54 -13.34 5.74
CA VAL A 134 5.81 -14.32 4.94
C VAL A 134 4.45 -14.57 5.57
N VAL A 135 3.39 -14.20 4.87
CA VAL A 135 2.02 -14.49 5.28
C VAL A 135 1.56 -15.81 4.64
N ARG A 136 1.05 -16.73 5.45
CA ARG A 136 0.48 -18.02 4.99
C ARG A 136 -0.93 -18.18 5.54
N GLY A 137 -1.77 -18.94 4.83
CA GLY A 137 -3.15 -19.21 5.26
C GLY A 137 -4.09 -18.01 5.15
N SER A 138 -3.73 -16.98 4.37
CA SER A 138 -4.53 -15.76 4.20
C SER A 138 -5.77 -15.94 3.32
N ASN A 139 -5.89 -17.08 2.62
CA ASN A 139 -6.94 -17.36 1.62
C ASN A 139 -7.04 -16.32 0.50
N ILE A 140 -6.04 -15.46 0.36
CA ILE A 140 -5.95 -14.50 -0.75
C ILE A 140 -5.68 -15.30 -2.02
N VAL A 141 -6.50 -15.07 -3.04
CA VAL A 141 -6.29 -15.69 -4.34
C VAL A 141 -4.99 -15.14 -4.92
N THR A 142 -4.05 -16.04 -5.18
CA THR A 142 -2.75 -15.75 -5.78
C THR A 142 -2.65 -16.38 -7.17
N GLY A 143 -1.88 -15.76 -8.06
CA GLY A 143 -1.60 -16.26 -9.42
C GLY A 143 -2.26 -15.46 -10.55
N GLY A 144 -1.67 -15.48 -11.75
CA GLY A 144 -2.24 -15.05 -13.05
C GLY A 144 -2.70 -13.61 -13.27
N TYR A 145 -3.06 -12.86 -12.23
CA TYR A 145 -3.66 -11.53 -12.37
C TYR A 145 -2.58 -10.46 -12.58
N THR A 146 -2.62 -9.82 -13.74
CA THR A 146 -2.01 -8.49 -13.93
C THR A 146 -3.10 -7.48 -13.60
N MET A 147 -2.98 -6.83 -12.45
CA MET A 147 -3.85 -5.69 -12.14
C MET A 147 -3.22 -4.42 -12.72
N PRO A 148 -4.04 -3.48 -13.22
CA PRO A 148 -3.52 -2.17 -13.60
C PRO A 148 -2.92 -1.48 -12.36
N ASP A 149 -1.87 -0.69 -12.59
CA ASP A 149 -1.09 -0.03 -11.53
C ASP A 149 -1.96 0.92 -10.67
N ASP A 150 -3.12 1.35 -11.18
CA ASP A 150 -4.06 2.23 -10.46
C ASP A 150 -5.11 1.48 -9.62
N SER A 151 -5.08 0.14 -9.59
CA SER A 151 -6.07 -0.69 -8.89
C SER A 151 -6.12 -0.49 -7.36
N MET A 152 -5.11 0.16 -6.77
CA MET A 152 -5.06 0.51 -5.36
C MET A 152 -5.37 1.99 -5.08
N TYR A 153 -5.51 2.80 -6.12
CA TYR A 153 -5.71 4.24 -6.00
C TYR A 153 -7.14 4.61 -6.35
N VAL A 154 -7.69 5.54 -5.59
CA VAL A 154 -8.94 6.20 -5.97
C VAL A 154 -8.60 7.36 -6.89
N ASP A 155 -9.40 7.55 -7.94
CA ASP A 155 -9.28 8.72 -8.80
C ASP A 155 -9.23 10.00 -7.93
N PRO A 156 -8.27 10.91 -8.16
CA PRO A 156 -8.10 12.08 -7.31
C PRO A 156 -9.37 12.94 -7.20
N THR A 157 -10.24 12.98 -8.21
CA THR A 157 -11.52 13.71 -8.18
C THR A 157 -12.58 13.03 -7.32
N GLN A 158 -12.44 11.72 -7.08
CA GLN A 158 -13.32 10.92 -6.22
C GLN A 158 -12.76 10.79 -4.78
N CYS A 159 -11.49 11.16 -4.55
CA CYS A 159 -10.87 11.13 -3.23
C CYS A 159 -11.54 12.12 -2.26
N ILE A 160 -12.21 11.59 -1.22
CA ILE A 160 -12.91 12.40 -0.22
C ILE A 160 -11.99 13.37 0.51
N TYR A 161 -10.76 12.94 0.85
CA TYR A 161 -9.79 13.77 1.56
C TYR A 161 -9.34 14.95 0.69
N ARG A 162 -9.07 14.71 -0.59
CA ARG A 162 -8.70 15.76 -1.52
C ARG A 162 -9.84 16.76 -1.69
N ARG A 163 -11.07 16.29 -1.90
CA ARG A 163 -12.25 17.16 -2.08
C ARG A 163 -12.52 18.05 -0.87
N SER A 164 -12.27 17.54 0.32
CA SER A 164 -12.46 18.29 1.57
C SER A 164 -11.33 19.29 1.83
N LEU A 165 -10.10 18.99 1.43
CA LEU A 165 -8.92 19.84 1.65
C LEU A 165 -8.68 20.86 0.51
N SER A 166 -9.21 20.64 -0.69
CA SER A 166 -9.02 21.54 -1.84
C SER A 166 -9.95 22.75 -1.87
N ARG A 167 -10.73 22.97 -0.80
CA ARG A 167 -11.72 24.07 -0.68
C ARG A 167 -11.31 25.17 0.31
N SER A 168 -10.11 25.08 0.87
CA SER A 168 -9.47 26.12 1.69
C SER A 168 -8.46 26.92 0.88
#